data_AF-A0AAD4HH47-F1
#
_entry.id   AF-A0AAD4HH47-F1
#
_cell.length_a   1.000
_cell.length_b   1.000
_cell.length_c   1.000
_cell.angle_alpha   90.00
_cell.angle_beta   90.00
_cell.angle_gamma   90.00
#
_symmetry.space_group_name_H-M   'P 1'
#
loop_
_entity.id
_entity.type
_entity.pdbx_description
1 polymer ?
#
loop_
_entity_poly.entity_id
_entity_poly.type
_entity_poly.pdbx_seq_one_letter_code
_entity_poly.pdbx_strand_id
1 'polypeptide(L)'
;MNMSVLMVSIFWSFSFTAPSLDSVPPVSVRVFESEHHSQYYTSGVHTTPPLQYPPVTSQPASQHYTLDVHPTLPLQHPPAPPQPVRDQPRTNWPIPSQVSSSTTGMIDEPPRQNLQKPPATSIDSTDPTARASAVHQPQAPTSGDIEWNVWPDGHITRIYSREDAKRPEVNDFHVHWACEGLGAPRKQRRGSLDALEWQEGVRTRRRCNGIIVCANHESKGGSCAIVVRPTTTKKLIAKQLKASCSCGAMLVHNNCGIIYDLFKFSEGVCFVHRGFHHHIRPPRRLHLTKMESHHFRQVIKEHPHMSAAQLVMGRPGIDGLHESVATISPVLLNMARVDHERKKVFTKS
;
A
#
# COMPACT_ATOMS: atom_id res chain seq x y z
N MET A 1 21.57 -19.08 61.67
CA MET A 1 20.47 -18.10 61.56
C MET A 1 19.93 -18.18 60.13
N ASN A 2 18.87 -18.93 59.90
CA ASN A 2 18.21 -19.06 58.60
C ASN A 2 16.93 -18.22 58.64
N MET A 3 16.83 -17.19 57.79
CA MET A 3 15.57 -16.47 57.59
C MET A 3 14.84 -17.05 56.38
N SER A 4 13.72 -17.70 56.64
CA SER A 4 12.73 -18.09 55.64
C SER A 4 11.85 -16.89 55.29
N VAL A 5 11.80 -16.53 54.01
CA VAL A 5 10.87 -15.52 53.47
C VAL A 5 9.62 -16.23 52.98
N LEU A 6 8.48 -15.91 53.58
CA LEU A 6 7.14 -16.33 53.14
C LEU A 6 6.67 -15.38 52.03
N MET A 7 6.48 -15.91 50.81
CA MET A 7 5.74 -15.23 49.75
C MET A 7 4.24 -15.53 49.89
N VAL A 8 3.44 -14.47 50.02
CA VAL A 8 1.97 -14.51 49.97
C VAL A 8 1.54 -14.06 48.56
N SER A 9 0.95 -14.96 47.79
CA SER A 9 0.36 -14.66 46.48
C SER A 9 -1.13 -14.36 46.65
N ILE A 10 -1.54 -13.14 46.31
CA ILE A 10 -2.96 -12.73 46.26
C ILE A 10 -3.41 -12.82 44.80
N PHE A 11 -4.35 -13.72 44.50
CA PHE A 11 -5.02 -13.79 43.20
C PHE A 11 -6.22 -12.86 43.18
N TRP A 12 -6.24 -11.91 42.24
CA TRP A 12 -7.43 -11.15 41.88
C TRP A 12 -8.05 -11.78 40.61
N SER A 13 -9.28 -12.26 40.72
CA SER A 13 -10.08 -12.70 39.59
C SER A 13 -10.97 -11.54 39.12
N PHE A 14 -10.65 -10.96 37.96
CA PHE A 14 -11.56 -10.05 37.27
C PHE A 14 -12.29 -10.81 36.15
N SER A 15 -13.61 -10.93 36.27
CA SER A 15 -14.47 -11.34 35.15
C SER A 15 -14.77 -10.11 34.29
N PHE A 16 -14.20 -10.07 33.08
CA PHE A 16 -14.60 -9.12 32.04
C PHE A 16 -15.63 -9.76 31.13
N THR A 17 -16.84 -9.19 31.11
CA THR A 17 -17.85 -9.50 30.09
C THR A 17 -17.54 -8.66 28.85
N ALA A 18 -17.16 -9.32 27.75
CA ALA A 18 -16.88 -8.65 26.48
C ALA A 18 -18.20 -8.24 25.79
N PRO A 19 -18.33 -7.00 25.26
CA PRO A 19 -19.45 -6.65 24.39
C PRO A 19 -19.28 -7.29 23.01
N SER A 20 -20.36 -7.85 22.48
CA SER A 20 -20.42 -8.47 21.15
C SER A 20 -20.25 -7.41 20.05
N LEU A 21 -19.21 -7.57 19.24
CA LEU A 21 -19.00 -6.82 18.00
C LEU A 21 -19.74 -7.51 16.86
N ASP A 22 -21.01 -7.18 16.67
CA ASP A 22 -21.70 -7.43 15.40
C ASP A 22 -22.39 -6.16 14.92
N SER A 23 -22.23 -5.88 13.63
CA SER A 23 -22.82 -4.79 12.83
C SER A 23 -22.22 -3.37 12.94
N VAL A 24 -21.06 -3.16 12.32
CA VAL A 24 -20.69 -1.84 11.77
C VAL A 24 -20.82 -1.91 10.25
N PRO A 25 -21.71 -1.12 9.60
CA PRO A 25 -21.77 -1.07 8.14
C PRO A 25 -20.48 -0.46 7.57
N PRO A 26 -20.07 -0.83 6.34
CA PRO A 26 -18.87 -0.27 5.73
C PRO A 26 -19.05 1.24 5.51
N VAL A 27 -18.22 2.04 6.20
CA VAL A 27 -18.10 3.48 5.96
C VAL A 27 -17.51 3.68 4.56
N SER A 28 -18.35 4.14 3.64
CA SER A 28 -17.94 4.58 2.30
C SER A 28 -17.29 5.96 2.42
N VAL A 29 -15.97 6.00 2.53
CA VAL A 29 -15.19 7.24 2.45
C VAL A 29 -15.00 7.57 0.97
N ARG A 30 -15.79 8.51 0.44
CA ARG A 30 -15.47 9.17 -0.84
C ARG A 30 -14.28 10.08 -0.59
N VAL A 31 -13.09 9.62 -0.99
CA VAL A 31 -11.92 10.50 -1.05
C VAL A 31 -12.08 11.36 -2.30
N PHE A 32 -12.36 12.65 -2.11
CA PHE A 32 -12.17 13.64 -3.16
C PHE A 32 -10.65 13.86 -3.28
N GLU A 33 -10.01 13.15 -4.20
CA GLU A 33 -8.68 13.54 -4.67
C GLU A 33 -8.85 14.76 -5.59
N SER A 34 -8.35 15.92 -5.16
CA SER A 34 -8.18 17.06 -6.05
C SER A 34 -7.17 16.68 -7.12
N GLU A 35 -7.61 16.60 -8.37
CA GLU A 35 -6.76 16.34 -9.54
C GLU A 35 -5.74 17.48 -9.71
N HIS A 36 -4.55 17.33 -9.11
CA HIS A 36 -3.38 18.02 -9.60
C HIS A 36 -2.87 17.28 -10.84
N HIS A 37 -3.48 17.60 -11.98
CA HIS A 37 -2.95 17.30 -13.30
C HIS A 37 -1.61 18.05 -13.44
N SER A 38 -0.49 17.39 -13.16
CA SER A 38 0.82 17.88 -13.61
C SER A 38 0.89 17.72 -15.13
N GLN A 39 0.40 18.73 -15.85
CA GLN A 39 0.73 18.92 -17.25
C GLN A 39 2.21 19.32 -17.33
N TYR A 40 2.97 18.56 -18.12
CA TYR A 40 4.33 18.91 -18.50
C TYR A 40 4.30 20.24 -19.27
N TYR A 41 4.82 21.32 -18.67
CA TYR A 41 5.05 22.57 -19.39
C TYR A 41 6.29 22.42 -20.28
N THR A 42 6.08 22.39 -21.59
CA THR A 42 7.10 22.77 -22.57
C THR A 42 7.17 24.30 -22.61
N SER A 43 8.33 24.84 -22.24
CA SER A 43 8.62 26.27 -22.27
C SER A 43 8.78 26.77 -23.71
N GLY A 44 7.68 27.26 -24.29
CA GLY A 44 7.67 28.08 -25.50
C GLY A 44 7.31 29.52 -25.14
N VAL A 45 8.24 30.45 -25.32
CA VAL A 45 8.03 31.89 -25.08
C VAL A 45 7.19 32.45 -26.22
N HIS A 46 5.89 32.68 -25.97
CA HIS A 46 5.04 33.49 -26.84
C HIS A 46 4.48 34.66 -26.05
N THR A 47 4.96 35.86 -26.38
CA THR A 47 4.48 37.14 -25.89
C THR A 47 3.09 37.41 -26.47
N THR A 48 2.06 37.44 -25.62
CA THR A 48 0.71 37.88 -25.97
C THR A 48 0.36 39.18 -25.23
N PRO A 49 -0.37 40.12 -25.87
CA PRO A 49 -0.69 41.42 -25.30
C PRO A 49 -1.85 41.35 -24.29
N PRO A 50 -1.98 42.35 -23.38
CA PRO A 50 -2.95 42.31 -22.30
C PRO A 50 -4.38 42.59 -22.80
N LEU A 51 -5.30 41.70 -22.44
CA LEU A 51 -6.74 41.90 -22.59
C LEU A 51 -7.28 42.78 -21.45
N GLN A 52 -7.94 43.88 -21.82
CA GLN A 52 -8.72 44.72 -20.91
C GLN A 52 -10.05 44.02 -20.58
N TYR A 53 -10.35 43.88 -19.29
CA TYR A 53 -11.66 43.44 -18.82
C TYR A 53 -12.60 44.65 -18.61
N PRO A 54 -13.89 44.57 -18.98
CA PRO A 54 -14.86 45.60 -18.65
C PRO A 54 -15.32 45.51 -17.18
N PRO A 55 -15.82 46.62 -16.61
CA PRO A 55 -16.21 46.70 -15.21
C PRO A 55 -17.49 45.91 -14.91
N VAL A 56 -17.46 45.16 -13.81
CA VAL A 56 -18.59 44.43 -13.24
C VAL A 56 -19.56 45.42 -12.60
N THR A 57 -20.80 45.45 -13.06
CA THR A 57 -21.89 46.23 -12.45
C THR A 57 -22.60 45.36 -11.42
N SER A 58 -22.52 45.73 -10.15
CA SER A 58 -23.22 45.06 -9.04
C SER A 58 -24.65 45.58 -8.92
N GLN A 59 -25.65 44.71 -9.11
CA GLN A 59 -27.03 44.92 -8.64
C GLN A 59 -27.38 43.88 -7.57
N PRO A 60 -28.03 44.26 -6.45
CA PRO A 60 -28.56 43.30 -5.50
C PRO A 60 -29.98 42.89 -5.90
N ALA A 61 -30.17 41.60 -6.19
CA ALA A 61 -31.49 41.00 -6.29
C ALA A 61 -31.88 40.43 -4.92
N SER A 62 -32.82 41.08 -4.23
CA SER A 62 -33.51 40.52 -3.07
C SER A 62 -34.46 39.41 -3.53
N GLN A 63 -34.14 38.17 -3.17
CA GLN A 63 -35.09 37.06 -3.27
C GLN A 63 -35.68 36.77 -1.89
N HIS A 64 -36.98 37.02 -1.75
CA HIS A 64 -37.78 36.55 -0.63
C HIS A 64 -37.99 35.04 -0.79
N TYR A 65 -37.50 34.24 0.16
CA TYR A 65 -37.84 32.83 0.28
C TYR A 65 -39.04 32.68 1.22
N THR A 66 -40.15 32.20 0.68
CA THR A 66 -41.30 31.72 1.47
C THR A 66 -41.03 30.27 1.87
N LEU A 67 -40.99 30.00 3.18
CA LEU A 67 -40.88 28.67 3.76
C LEU A 67 -42.26 28.00 3.75
N ASP A 68 -42.49 27.08 2.82
CA ASP A 68 -43.64 26.18 2.86
C ASP A 68 -43.41 25.09 3.92
N VAL A 69 -44.24 25.12 4.96
CA VAL A 69 -44.29 24.13 6.03
C VAL A 69 -45.10 22.93 5.53
N HIS A 70 -44.41 21.84 5.20
CA HIS A 70 -45.06 20.56 4.91
C HIS A 70 -45.53 19.88 6.22
N PRO A 71 -46.75 19.29 6.23
CA PRO A 71 -47.26 18.56 7.39
C PRO A 71 -46.47 17.27 7.65
N THR A 72 -46.13 17.07 8.92
CA THR A 72 -45.41 15.91 9.47
C THR A 72 -46.25 14.65 9.34
N LEU A 73 -45.73 13.64 8.64
CA LEU A 73 -46.31 12.29 8.61
C LEU A 73 -46.08 11.58 9.96
N PRO A 74 -47.04 10.78 10.45
CA PRO A 74 -46.90 10.04 11.69
C PRO A 74 -45.82 8.95 11.59
N LEU A 75 -44.93 8.92 12.58
CA LEU A 75 -43.91 7.89 12.79
C LEU A 75 -44.58 6.51 12.94
N GLN A 76 -44.38 5.63 11.96
CA GLN A 76 -44.65 4.21 12.12
C GLN A 76 -43.50 3.57 12.91
N HIS A 77 -43.82 2.94 14.04
CA HIS A 77 -42.87 2.15 14.82
C HIS A 77 -42.38 0.94 14.01
N PRO A 78 -41.07 0.66 14.02
CA PRO A 78 -40.55 -0.57 13.42
C PRO A 78 -41.05 -1.80 14.20
N PRO A 79 -41.30 -2.93 13.51
CA PRO A 79 -41.71 -4.18 14.15
C PRO A 79 -40.62 -4.69 15.11
N ALA A 80 -41.07 -5.30 16.21
CA ALA A 80 -40.19 -5.85 17.24
C ALA A 80 -39.22 -6.90 16.65
N PRO A 81 -37.96 -6.91 17.13
CA PRO A 81 -36.99 -7.89 16.68
C PRO A 81 -37.41 -9.32 17.08
N PRO A 82 -37.11 -10.33 16.25
CA PRO A 82 -37.42 -11.73 16.56
C PRO A 82 -36.66 -12.18 17.81
N GLN A 83 -37.37 -12.87 18.69
CA GLN A 83 -36.83 -13.46 19.92
C GLN A 83 -35.75 -14.50 19.59
N PRO A 84 -34.66 -14.58 20.37
CA PRO A 84 -33.60 -15.55 20.16
C PRO A 84 -34.12 -16.98 20.35
N VAL A 85 -33.92 -17.81 19.33
CA VAL A 85 -34.21 -19.25 19.37
C VAL A 85 -33.28 -19.90 20.39
N ARG A 86 -33.89 -20.53 21.39
CA ARG A 86 -33.23 -21.27 22.48
C ARG A 86 -32.37 -22.40 21.90
N ASP A 87 -31.10 -22.43 22.30
CA ASP A 87 -30.11 -23.44 21.90
C ASP A 87 -30.65 -24.88 22.06
N GLN A 88 -30.71 -25.62 20.95
CA GLN A 88 -30.86 -27.07 21.00
C GLN A 88 -29.49 -27.73 21.22
N PRO A 89 -29.44 -28.82 22.01
CA PRO A 89 -28.20 -29.54 22.28
C PRO A 89 -27.64 -30.16 20.99
N ARG A 90 -26.34 -29.96 20.77
CA ARG A 90 -25.55 -30.55 19.69
C ARG A 90 -25.74 -32.06 19.63
N THR A 91 -26.41 -32.54 18.60
CA THR A 91 -26.35 -33.95 18.19
C THR A 91 -25.00 -34.23 17.55
N ASN A 92 -24.32 -35.26 18.06
CA ASN A 92 -23.06 -35.79 17.55
C ASN A 92 -23.14 -36.12 16.06
N TRP A 93 -22.20 -35.56 15.27
CA TRP A 93 -21.96 -35.98 13.91
C TRP A 93 -21.07 -37.24 13.90
N PRO A 94 -21.42 -38.28 13.13
CA PRO A 94 -20.58 -39.47 13.01
C PRO A 94 -19.34 -39.18 12.16
N ILE A 95 -18.21 -39.71 12.62
CA ILE A 95 -16.92 -39.76 11.93
C ILE A 95 -17.08 -40.67 10.70
N PRO A 96 -16.79 -40.22 9.46
CA PRO A 96 -16.75 -41.12 8.32
C PRO A 96 -15.48 -41.96 8.38
N SER A 97 -15.67 -43.27 8.47
CA SER A 97 -14.64 -44.29 8.34
C SER A 97 -13.90 -44.18 7.00
N GLN A 98 -12.59 -44.43 7.08
CA GLN A 98 -11.68 -44.54 5.95
C GLN A 98 -12.17 -45.60 4.96
N VAL A 99 -12.35 -45.21 3.71
CA VAL A 99 -12.46 -46.14 2.58
C VAL A 99 -11.18 -46.07 1.79
N SER A 100 -10.37 -47.11 1.94
CA SER A 100 -9.24 -47.44 1.11
C SER A 100 -9.74 -47.75 -0.31
N SER A 101 -9.22 -47.07 -1.31
CA SER A 101 -9.43 -47.47 -2.70
C SER A 101 -8.11 -47.30 -3.46
N SER A 102 -7.44 -48.44 -3.59
CA SER A 102 -6.36 -48.70 -4.53
C SER A 102 -6.92 -48.60 -5.94
N THR A 103 -6.40 -47.69 -6.77
CA THR A 103 -6.52 -47.80 -8.23
C THR A 103 -5.24 -47.27 -8.86
N THR A 104 -4.35 -48.23 -9.11
CA THR A 104 -3.19 -48.09 -9.98
C THR A 104 -3.70 -47.96 -11.42
N GLY A 105 -3.77 -46.73 -11.92
CA GLY A 105 -3.96 -46.46 -13.34
C GLY A 105 -2.63 -46.09 -13.97
N MET A 106 -2.04 -47.04 -14.71
CA MET A 106 -0.93 -46.76 -15.63
C MET A 106 -1.43 -45.80 -16.71
N ILE A 107 -0.77 -44.65 -16.83
CA ILE A 107 -0.90 -43.77 -18.00
C ILE A 107 0.47 -43.75 -18.66
N ASP A 108 0.51 -44.29 -19.87
CA ASP A 108 1.68 -44.34 -20.75
C ASP A 108 2.29 -42.96 -20.95
N GLU A 109 3.58 -42.86 -20.62
CA GLU A 109 4.42 -41.71 -20.89
C GLU A 109 4.94 -41.80 -22.35
N PRO A 110 4.66 -40.81 -23.22
CA PRO A 110 5.15 -40.85 -24.59
C PRO A 110 6.68 -40.62 -24.64
N PRO A 111 7.38 -41.26 -25.59
CA PRO A 111 8.85 -41.24 -25.64
C PRO A 111 9.38 -39.83 -25.93
N ARG A 112 10.33 -39.40 -25.10
CA ARG A 112 11.13 -38.18 -25.30
C ARG A 112 11.92 -38.30 -26.60
N GLN A 113 11.53 -37.51 -27.60
CA GLN A 113 12.33 -37.33 -28.80
C GLN A 113 13.62 -36.58 -28.47
N ASN A 114 14.72 -37.22 -28.81
CA ASN A 114 16.09 -36.81 -28.62
C ASN A 114 16.41 -35.69 -29.62
N LEU A 115 16.36 -34.42 -29.19
CA LEU A 115 16.78 -33.30 -30.04
C LEU A 115 18.30 -33.37 -30.25
N GLN A 116 18.70 -33.78 -31.45
CA GLN A 116 20.07 -33.73 -31.93
C GLN A 116 20.59 -32.28 -31.88
N LYS A 117 21.72 -32.13 -31.21
CA LYS A 117 22.55 -30.93 -31.15
C LYS A 117 23.15 -30.68 -32.54
N PRO A 118 22.94 -29.53 -33.19
CA PRO A 118 23.59 -29.23 -34.46
C PRO A 118 25.12 -29.09 -34.28
N PRO A 119 25.92 -29.51 -35.27
CA PRO A 119 27.37 -29.41 -35.23
C PRO A 119 27.83 -27.95 -35.25
N ALA A 120 28.87 -27.68 -34.46
CA ALA A 120 29.49 -26.37 -34.36
C ALA A 120 30.11 -25.97 -35.71
N THR A 121 29.60 -24.90 -36.31
CA THR A 121 30.25 -24.21 -37.41
C THR A 121 31.31 -23.28 -36.82
N SER A 122 32.57 -23.62 -36.99
CA SER A 122 33.72 -22.78 -36.70
C SER A 122 33.79 -21.67 -37.75
N ILE A 123 33.28 -20.49 -37.42
CA ILE A 123 33.52 -19.28 -38.20
C ILE A 123 34.72 -18.59 -37.58
N ASP A 124 35.86 -18.71 -38.26
CA ASP A 124 37.05 -17.93 -38.05
C ASP A 124 36.76 -16.50 -38.54
N SER A 125 36.77 -15.53 -37.63
CA SER A 125 36.61 -14.12 -37.96
C SER A 125 37.48 -13.30 -37.02
N THR A 126 38.71 -13.15 -37.49
CA THR A 126 39.64 -12.08 -37.14
C THR A 126 39.08 -10.75 -37.67
N ASP A 127 38.59 -9.89 -36.79
CA ASP A 127 38.67 -8.44 -37.05
C ASP A 127 38.79 -7.65 -35.74
N PRO A 128 39.88 -6.88 -35.53
CA PRO A 128 40.12 -6.10 -34.33
C PRO A 128 39.77 -4.64 -34.58
N THR A 129 38.64 -4.14 -34.09
CA THR A 129 38.49 -2.74 -33.59
C THR A 129 37.20 -2.68 -32.79
N ALA A 130 37.21 -3.31 -31.62
CA ALA A 130 36.19 -3.09 -30.60
C ALA A 130 36.35 -1.67 -30.06
N ARG A 131 35.64 -0.72 -30.67
CA ARG A 131 35.45 0.63 -30.12
C ARG A 131 34.68 0.45 -28.82
N ALA A 132 35.40 0.34 -27.71
CA ALA A 132 34.85 0.22 -26.37
C ALA A 132 33.86 1.35 -26.16
N SER A 133 32.56 1.04 -26.30
CA SER A 133 31.50 1.94 -25.90
C SER A 133 31.64 2.06 -24.40
N ALA A 134 32.23 3.18 -23.96
CA ALA A 134 32.33 3.51 -22.55
C ALA A 134 30.91 3.48 -21.98
N VAL A 135 30.58 2.38 -21.31
CA VAL A 135 29.30 2.21 -20.63
C VAL A 135 29.27 3.32 -19.61
N HIS A 136 28.40 4.31 -19.85
CA HIS A 136 28.25 5.47 -19.00
C HIS A 136 27.84 4.96 -17.61
N GLN A 137 28.81 4.88 -16.69
CA GLN A 137 28.50 4.49 -15.32
C GLN A 137 27.61 5.56 -14.72
N PRO A 138 26.47 5.19 -14.08
CA PRO A 138 25.62 6.14 -13.39
C PRO A 138 26.46 6.90 -12.34
N GLN A 139 26.65 8.19 -12.52
CA GLN A 139 27.30 9.03 -11.51
C GLN A 139 26.33 9.28 -10.35
N ALA A 140 26.87 9.33 -9.14
CA ALA A 140 26.09 9.68 -7.96
C ALA A 140 25.56 11.13 -8.09
N PRO A 141 24.31 11.40 -7.72
CA PRO A 141 23.78 12.76 -7.71
C PRO A 141 24.55 13.64 -6.71
N THR A 142 24.72 14.91 -7.03
CA THR A 142 25.29 15.90 -6.10
C THR A 142 24.35 16.07 -4.90
N SER A 143 24.89 16.09 -3.67
CA SER A 143 24.13 15.84 -2.43
C SER A 143 23.01 16.83 -2.08
N GLY A 144 22.88 17.97 -2.79
CA GLY A 144 21.89 19.01 -2.51
C GLY A 144 20.43 18.62 -2.77
N ASP A 145 20.17 17.85 -3.83
CA ASP A 145 18.81 17.77 -4.42
C ASP A 145 18.21 16.35 -4.42
N ILE A 146 18.57 15.52 -3.44
CA ILE A 146 18.10 14.13 -3.39
C ILE A 146 16.66 14.06 -2.89
N GLU A 147 15.72 14.26 -3.82
CA GLU A 147 14.31 13.98 -3.61
C GLU A 147 13.99 12.54 -4.02
N TRP A 148 13.50 11.74 -3.06
CA TRP A 148 13.04 10.39 -3.32
C TRP A 148 11.60 10.40 -3.84
N ASN A 149 11.42 9.97 -5.09
CA ASN A 149 10.09 9.75 -5.66
C ASN A 149 9.49 8.43 -5.13
N VAL A 150 8.46 8.53 -4.28
CA VAL A 150 7.72 7.38 -3.72
C VAL A 150 6.83 6.65 -4.75
N TRP A 151 6.67 7.22 -5.95
CA TRP A 151 5.98 6.67 -7.11
C TRP A 151 6.93 6.60 -8.32
N PRO A 152 8.03 5.82 -8.23
CA PRO A 152 8.98 5.70 -9.32
C PRO A 152 8.27 5.14 -10.55
N ASP A 153 8.53 5.72 -11.73
CA ASP A 153 7.98 5.27 -12.99
C ASP A 153 8.99 5.51 -14.12
N GLY A 154 9.00 4.62 -15.12
CA GLY A 154 9.98 4.62 -16.21
C GLY A 154 11.30 3.89 -15.89
N HIS A 155 12.28 4.03 -16.78
CA HIS A 155 13.59 3.39 -16.60
C HIS A 155 14.48 4.25 -15.71
N ILE A 156 14.58 3.88 -14.42
CA ILE A 156 15.35 4.63 -13.43
C ILE A 156 16.49 3.75 -12.93
N THR A 157 17.71 4.26 -12.98
CA THR A 157 18.86 3.71 -12.26
C THR A 157 19.48 4.84 -11.48
N ARG A 158 19.51 4.73 -10.15
CA ARG A 158 20.08 5.76 -9.27
C ARG A 158 20.91 5.09 -8.18
N ILE A 159 22.12 5.59 -7.99
CA ILE A 159 23.01 5.20 -6.90
C ILE A 159 22.93 6.29 -5.83
N TYR A 160 22.69 5.86 -4.60
CA TYR A 160 22.67 6.70 -3.41
C TYR A 160 23.88 6.33 -2.58
N SER A 161 24.65 7.33 -2.15
CA SER A 161 25.72 7.10 -1.18
C SER A 161 25.16 6.53 0.13
N ARG A 162 26.04 5.99 0.97
CA ARG A 162 25.68 5.49 2.30
C ARG A 162 25.04 6.58 3.16
N GLU A 163 25.53 7.81 3.06
CA GLU A 163 25.04 8.99 3.76
C GLU A 163 23.64 9.38 3.24
N ASP A 164 23.47 9.41 1.92
CA ASP A 164 22.20 9.74 1.29
C ASP A 164 21.12 8.70 1.57
N ALA A 165 21.48 7.41 1.55
CA ALA A 165 20.55 6.33 1.88
C ALA A 165 20.03 6.40 3.33
N LYS A 166 20.80 7.03 4.25
CA LYS A 166 20.37 7.26 5.64
C LYS A 166 19.48 8.50 5.77
N ARG A 167 19.53 9.43 4.81
CA ARG A 167 18.82 10.71 4.88
C ARG A 167 17.33 10.54 5.10
N PRO A 168 16.67 11.45 5.84
CA PRO A 168 15.26 11.36 6.11
C PRO A 168 14.39 11.24 4.84
N GLU A 169 14.75 11.93 3.78
CA GLU A 169 13.90 12.04 2.59
C GLU A 169 13.74 10.69 1.86
N VAL A 170 14.76 9.82 1.92
CA VAL A 170 14.83 8.54 1.19
C VAL A 170 13.96 7.43 1.80
N ASN A 171 13.62 7.52 3.09
CA ASN A 171 12.65 6.64 3.77
C ASN A 171 12.76 5.14 3.46
N ASP A 172 13.96 4.55 3.63
CA ASP A 172 14.22 3.12 3.34
C ASP A 172 13.81 2.69 1.92
N PHE A 173 13.74 3.64 0.98
CA PHE A 173 13.27 3.43 -0.39
C PHE A 173 11.86 2.83 -0.43
N HIS A 174 10.98 3.25 0.48
CA HIS A 174 9.58 2.85 0.45
C HIS A 174 8.92 3.36 -0.84
N VAL A 175 8.35 2.41 -1.58
CA VAL A 175 7.57 2.65 -2.80
C VAL A 175 6.09 2.47 -2.48
N HIS A 176 5.24 3.35 -2.97
CA HIS A 176 3.79 3.28 -2.73
C HIS A 176 3.04 2.39 -3.73
N TRP A 177 3.66 1.96 -4.84
CA TRP A 177 3.10 0.90 -5.68
C TRP A 177 2.76 -0.36 -4.86
N ALA A 178 1.72 -1.07 -5.28
CA ALA A 178 1.29 -2.29 -4.61
C ALA A 178 2.25 -3.43 -4.97
N CYS A 179 3.35 -3.58 -4.23
CA CYS A 179 4.40 -4.51 -4.59
C CYS A 179 4.44 -5.77 -3.73
N GLU A 180 4.76 -6.91 -4.34
CA GLU A 180 5.15 -8.14 -3.64
C GLU A 180 6.67 -8.35 -3.71
N GLY A 181 7.25 -8.97 -2.68
CA GLY A 181 8.65 -9.38 -2.69
C GLY A 181 8.82 -10.67 -3.48
N LEU A 182 9.73 -10.69 -4.46
CA LEU A 182 9.99 -11.89 -5.27
C LEU A 182 11.02 -12.84 -4.63
N GLY A 183 11.57 -12.46 -3.47
CA GLY A 183 12.74 -13.11 -2.89
C GLY A 183 13.99 -12.95 -3.76
N ALA A 184 15.17 -13.24 -3.20
CA ALA A 184 16.35 -13.41 -4.01
C ALA A 184 16.28 -14.80 -4.69
N PRO A 185 16.46 -14.88 -6.03
CA PRO A 185 16.57 -16.18 -6.71
C PRO A 185 17.62 -17.03 -5.99
N ARG A 186 17.36 -18.32 -5.77
CA ARG A 186 18.28 -19.19 -4.98
C ARG A 186 19.73 -19.13 -5.46
N LYS A 187 19.96 -18.96 -6.77
CA LYS A 187 21.29 -18.82 -7.38
C LYS A 187 21.91 -17.41 -7.23
N GLN A 188 21.09 -16.37 -7.04
CA GLN A 188 21.50 -14.97 -6.85
C GLN A 188 21.48 -14.53 -5.37
N ARG A 189 21.44 -15.47 -4.42
CA ARG A 189 21.53 -15.17 -2.99
C ARG A 189 22.94 -14.71 -2.54
N ARG A 190 23.91 -14.63 -3.45
CA ARG A 190 25.33 -14.36 -3.16
C ARG A 190 25.71 -12.90 -3.42
N GLY A 191 24.87 -11.96 -3.00
CA GLY A 191 25.30 -10.57 -2.92
C GLY A 191 26.02 -10.33 -1.59
N SER A 192 27.00 -9.42 -1.56
CA SER A 192 27.69 -9.01 -0.34
C SER A 192 27.32 -7.58 0.04
N LEU A 193 27.21 -7.28 1.34
CA LEU A 193 27.10 -5.89 1.80
C LEU A 193 28.45 -5.15 1.66
N ASP A 194 29.56 -5.88 1.58
CA ASP A 194 30.91 -5.33 1.44
C ASP A 194 31.36 -5.24 -0.02
N ALA A 195 30.47 -5.53 -0.97
CA ALA A 195 30.76 -5.41 -2.39
C ALA A 195 31.09 -3.95 -2.77
N LEU A 196 32.17 -3.76 -3.52
CA LEU A 196 32.57 -2.45 -4.04
C LEU A 196 31.63 -1.97 -5.15
N GLU A 197 31.17 -2.90 -5.99
CA GLU A 197 30.19 -2.62 -7.05
C GLU A 197 28.78 -3.00 -6.61
N TRP A 198 27.79 -2.17 -6.97
CA TRP A 198 26.40 -2.41 -6.57
C TRP A 198 25.81 -3.69 -7.16
N GLN A 199 26.30 -4.13 -8.33
CA GLN A 199 25.87 -5.34 -9.03
C GLN A 199 26.14 -6.61 -8.20
N GLU A 200 27.20 -6.57 -7.39
CA GLU A 200 27.61 -7.62 -6.47
C GLU A 200 27.00 -7.45 -5.08
N GLY A 201 26.22 -6.38 -4.88
CA GLY A 201 25.51 -6.06 -3.66
C GLY A 201 24.39 -7.04 -3.29
N VAL A 202 23.94 -6.99 -2.03
CA VAL A 202 22.73 -7.70 -1.58
C VAL A 202 21.50 -7.14 -2.30
N ARG A 203 20.89 -7.97 -3.13
CA ARG A 203 19.71 -7.61 -3.93
C ARG A 203 18.39 -7.96 -3.25
N THR A 204 17.51 -6.96 -3.15
CA THR A 204 16.07 -7.15 -2.88
C THR A 204 15.29 -6.82 -4.15
N ARG A 205 14.44 -7.75 -4.59
CA ARG A 205 13.59 -7.58 -5.78
C ARG A 205 12.12 -7.52 -5.41
N ARG A 206 11.39 -6.56 -5.97
CA ARG A 206 9.94 -6.44 -5.83
C ARG A 206 9.24 -6.28 -7.17
N ARG A 207 8.01 -6.75 -7.25
CA ARG A 207 7.15 -6.67 -8.44
C ARG A 207 5.85 -5.96 -8.10
N CYS A 208 5.43 -5.05 -8.97
CA CYS A 208 4.12 -4.42 -8.89
C CYS A 208 3.00 -5.42 -9.21
N ASN A 209 2.06 -5.55 -8.28
CA ASN A 209 0.83 -6.32 -8.44
C ASN A 209 -0.23 -5.54 -9.23
N GLY A 210 0.02 -4.29 -9.64
CA GLY A 210 -0.94 -3.47 -10.37
C GLY A 210 -2.08 -2.95 -9.51
N ILE A 211 -3.31 -3.01 -10.02
CA ILE A 211 -4.52 -2.53 -9.35
C ILE A 211 -5.69 -3.51 -9.54
N ILE A 212 -6.65 -3.47 -8.63
CA ILE A 212 -7.96 -4.09 -8.82
C ILE A 212 -8.94 -2.97 -9.11
N VAL A 213 -9.71 -3.08 -10.19
CA VAL A 213 -10.69 -2.06 -10.60
C VAL A 213 -12.08 -2.69 -10.72
N CYS A 214 -13.11 -1.85 -10.67
CA CYS A 214 -14.45 -2.26 -11.02
C CYS A 214 -14.54 -2.66 -12.51
N ALA A 215 -15.26 -3.73 -12.86
CA ALA A 215 -15.51 -4.09 -14.26
C ALA A 215 -16.27 -2.99 -15.03
N ASN A 216 -17.07 -2.18 -14.33
CA ASN A 216 -17.77 -1.02 -14.88
C ASN A 216 -16.93 0.28 -14.83
N HIS A 217 -15.61 0.18 -14.68
CA HIS A 217 -14.72 1.35 -14.66
C HIS A 217 -14.55 1.98 -16.05
N GLU A 218 -14.55 1.15 -17.11
CA GLU A 218 -14.29 1.60 -18.49
C GLU A 218 -15.49 1.40 -19.44
N SER A 219 -16.59 0.82 -18.95
CA SER A 219 -17.79 0.69 -19.79
C SER A 219 -18.30 2.08 -20.16
N LYS A 220 -18.64 2.31 -21.43
CA LYS A 220 -19.21 3.58 -21.91
C LYS A 220 -20.50 3.87 -21.15
N GLY A 221 -20.44 4.72 -20.13
CA GLY A 221 -21.55 5.05 -19.22
C GLY A 221 -21.39 4.53 -17.78
N GLY A 222 -20.36 3.74 -17.49
CA GLY A 222 -20.02 3.29 -16.14
C GLY A 222 -19.25 4.37 -15.38
N SER A 223 -19.82 4.89 -14.29
CA SER A 223 -19.21 5.92 -13.45
C SER A 223 -18.42 5.37 -12.25
N CYS A 224 -18.20 4.04 -12.20
CA CYS A 224 -17.66 3.44 -10.99
C CYS A 224 -16.12 3.51 -10.96
N ALA A 225 -15.61 4.62 -10.43
CA ALA A 225 -14.19 4.90 -10.23
C ALA A 225 -13.57 4.14 -9.03
N ILE A 226 -14.09 2.96 -8.68
CA ILE A 226 -13.57 2.18 -7.55
C ILE A 226 -12.26 1.51 -7.96
N VAL A 227 -11.21 1.84 -7.20
CA VAL A 227 -9.86 1.32 -7.35
C VAL A 227 -9.43 0.73 -6.02
N VAL A 228 -9.01 -0.53 -6.04
CA VAL A 228 -8.62 -1.28 -4.85
C VAL A 228 -7.15 -1.64 -4.96
N ARG A 229 -6.40 -1.39 -3.88
CA ARG A 229 -5.02 -1.85 -3.78
C ARG A 229 -4.98 -3.38 -3.70
N PRO A 230 -4.28 -4.08 -4.61
CA PRO A 230 -4.07 -5.50 -4.47
C PRO A 230 -3.29 -5.81 -3.20
N THR A 231 -3.69 -6.86 -2.51
CA THR A 231 -2.90 -7.42 -1.40
C THR A 231 -1.60 -8.04 -1.92
N THR A 232 -0.67 -8.35 -1.02
CA THR A 232 0.68 -8.80 -1.38
C THR A 232 0.75 -10.27 -1.80
N THR A 233 -0.31 -11.06 -1.61
CA THR A 233 -0.29 -12.51 -1.92
C THR A 233 -1.40 -12.87 -2.90
N LYS A 234 -1.10 -13.77 -3.84
CA LYS A 234 -2.06 -14.25 -4.85
C LYS A 234 -3.34 -14.82 -4.24
N LYS A 235 -3.24 -15.55 -3.12
CA LYS A 235 -4.39 -16.11 -2.41
C LYS A 235 -5.33 -15.01 -1.91
N LEU A 236 -4.78 -13.92 -1.36
CA LEU A 236 -5.57 -12.80 -0.87
C LEU A 236 -6.11 -11.94 -2.02
N ILE A 237 -5.37 -11.77 -3.12
CA ILE A 237 -5.88 -11.12 -4.33
C ILE A 237 -7.09 -11.91 -4.86
N ALA A 238 -7.00 -13.23 -4.98
CA ALA A 238 -8.13 -14.07 -5.38
C ALA A 238 -9.34 -13.93 -4.44
N LYS A 239 -9.10 -13.73 -3.13
CA LYS A 239 -10.17 -13.42 -2.17
C LYS A 239 -10.78 -12.03 -2.42
N GLN A 240 -9.98 -11.02 -2.73
CA GLN A 240 -10.48 -9.68 -3.08
C GLN A 240 -11.36 -9.71 -4.33
N LEU A 241 -10.98 -10.48 -5.35
CA LEU A 241 -11.72 -10.58 -6.61
C LEU A 241 -13.08 -11.30 -6.47
N LYS A 242 -13.29 -12.05 -5.38
CA LYS A 242 -14.60 -12.65 -5.07
C LYS A 242 -15.58 -11.64 -4.47
N ALA A 243 -15.11 -10.48 -4.00
CA ALA A 243 -15.99 -9.43 -3.52
C ALA A 243 -16.61 -8.67 -4.71
N SER A 244 -17.84 -8.20 -4.52
CA SER A 244 -18.47 -7.28 -5.45
C SER A 244 -18.01 -5.84 -5.19
N CYS A 245 -18.00 -5.05 -6.25
CA CYS A 245 -17.88 -3.60 -6.16
C CYS A 245 -19.12 -3.01 -5.46
N SER A 246 -19.01 -1.79 -4.94
CA SER A 246 -20.14 -1.07 -4.33
C SER A 246 -21.29 -0.80 -5.31
N CYS A 247 -21.03 -0.79 -6.62
CA CYS A 247 -22.07 -0.72 -7.65
C CYS A 247 -22.66 -2.09 -8.05
N GLY A 248 -22.28 -3.17 -7.37
CA GLY A 248 -22.71 -4.55 -7.65
C GLY A 248 -21.90 -5.27 -8.74
N ALA A 249 -21.11 -4.56 -9.54
CA ALA A 249 -20.27 -5.17 -10.57
C ALA A 249 -19.11 -6.00 -9.97
N MET A 250 -18.51 -6.86 -10.78
CA MET A 250 -17.34 -7.64 -10.37
C MET A 250 -16.07 -6.78 -10.31
N LEU A 251 -15.11 -7.23 -9.51
CA LEU A 251 -13.76 -6.66 -9.47
C LEU A 251 -12.83 -7.42 -10.43
N VAL A 252 -12.00 -6.68 -11.15
CA VAL A 252 -11.04 -7.21 -12.14
C VAL A 252 -9.62 -6.81 -11.72
N HIS A 253 -8.69 -7.76 -11.81
CA HIS A 253 -7.28 -7.51 -11.51
C HIS A 253 -6.52 -7.11 -12.77
N ASN A 254 -6.07 -5.85 -12.82
CA ASN A 254 -5.12 -5.39 -13.83
C ASN A 254 -3.69 -5.61 -13.30
N ASN A 255 -3.08 -6.72 -13.71
CA ASN A 255 -1.75 -7.12 -13.27
C ASN A 255 -0.65 -6.34 -14.03
N CYS A 256 0.17 -5.58 -13.30
CA CYS A 256 1.21 -4.74 -13.88
C CYS A 256 2.51 -5.48 -14.20
N GLY A 257 3.08 -6.17 -13.22
CA GLY A 257 4.30 -6.95 -13.40
C GLY A 257 5.61 -6.17 -13.47
N ILE A 258 5.60 -4.83 -13.44
CA ILE A 258 6.81 -4.00 -13.41
C ILE A 258 7.66 -4.32 -12.18
N ILE A 259 8.98 -4.38 -12.36
CA ILE A 259 9.94 -4.80 -11.34
C ILE A 259 10.85 -3.65 -10.97
N TYR A 260 11.15 -3.56 -9.68
CA TYR A 260 12.31 -2.81 -9.20
C TYR A 260 13.21 -3.68 -8.35
N ASP A 261 14.49 -3.33 -8.39
CA ASP A 261 15.55 -3.93 -7.59
C ASP A 261 16.19 -2.87 -6.70
N LEU A 262 16.54 -3.26 -5.49
CA LEU A 262 17.36 -2.51 -4.55
C LEU A 262 18.61 -3.32 -4.27
N PHE A 263 19.78 -2.76 -4.55
CA PHE A 263 21.08 -3.37 -4.26
C PHE A 263 21.74 -2.60 -3.12
N LYS A 264 22.03 -3.28 -2.01
CA LYS A 264 22.79 -2.71 -0.90
C LYS A 264 24.22 -3.22 -0.97
N PHE A 265 25.20 -2.32 -0.92
CA PHE A 265 26.62 -2.60 -1.12
C PHE A 265 27.47 -1.66 -0.26
N SER A 266 28.81 -1.71 -0.37
CA SER A 266 29.69 -1.01 0.58
C SER A 266 29.45 0.50 0.54
N GLU A 267 29.39 1.09 -0.66
CA GLU A 267 29.29 2.55 -0.81
C GLU A 267 27.86 3.09 -0.71
N GLY A 268 26.84 2.22 -0.62
CA GLY A 268 25.46 2.67 -0.40
C GLY A 268 24.39 1.76 -0.99
N VAL A 269 23.45 2.37 -1.73
CA VAL A 269 22.28 1.68 -2.30
C VAL A 269 22.06 2.06 -3.75
N CYS A 270 21.96 1.09 -4.64
CA CYS A 270 21.51 1.30 -6.01
C CYS A 270 20.03 0.89 -6.16
N PHE A 271 19.20 1.81 -6.62
CA PHE A 271 17.80 1.57 -6.97
C PHE A 271 17.66 1.47 -8.50
N VAL A 272 17.05 0.37 -8.96
CA VAL A 272 16.81 0.11 -10.38
C VAL A 272 15.33 -0.18 -10.61
N HIS A 273 14.64 0.70 -11.33
CA HIS A 273 13.26 0.53 -11.78
C HIS A 273 13.22 0.25 -13.28
N ARG A 274 12.49 -0.78 -13.71
CA ARG A 274 12.52 -1.27 -15.10
C ARG A 274 11.12 -1.22 -15.74
N GLY A 275 10.82 -0.12 -16.41
CA GLY A 275 9.64 0.04 -17.26
C GLY A 275 8.60 1.00 -16.71
N PHE A 276 7.42 1.03 -17.34
CA PHE A 276 6.37 2.01 -17.08
C PHE A 276 5.10 1.35 -16.54
N HIS A 277 4.47 2.00 -15.56
CA HIS A 277 3.21 1.58 -14.99
C HIS A 277 2.03 2.00 -15.87
N HIS A 278 1.41 1.04 -16.56
CA HIS A 278 0.21 1.27 -17.39
C HIS A 278 -1.10 1.12 -16.60
N HIS A 279 -1.12 1.65 -15.37
CA HIS A 279 -2.31 1.65 -14.53
C HIS A 279 -2.27 2.84 -13.58
N ILE A 280 -3.44 3.30 -13.14
CA ILE A 280 -3.53 4.38 -12.17
C ILE A 280 -2.92 4.00 -10.82
N ARG A 281 -2.57 5.01 -10.02
CA ARG A 281 -1.97 4.83 -8.70
C ARG A 281 -2.98 4.17 -7.75
N PRO A 282 -2.58 3.13 -7.00
CA PRO A 282 -3.48 2.54 -6.02
C PRO A 282 -3.72 3.53 -4.85
N PRO A 283 -4.98 3.78 -4.44
CA PRO A 283 -5.36 5.01 -3.71
C PRO A 283 -4.72 5.15 -2.32
N ARG A 284 -4.58 4.05 -1.57
CA ARG A 284 -4.12 4.10 -0.18
C ARG A 284 -2.58 4.14 -0.01
N ARG A 285 -2.00 5.27 0.39
CA ARG A 285 -0.57 5.29 0.80
C ARG A 285 -0.29 4.28 1.94
N LEU A 286 0.90 3.67 1.94
CA LEU A 286 1.26 2.59 2.89
C LEU A 286 2.26 3.02 3.97
N HIS A 287 2.98 4.10 3.71
CA HIS A 287 4.07 4.58 4.54
C HIS A 287 3.91 6.07 4.77
N LEU A 288 4.24 6.52 5.97
CA LEU A 288 4.43 7.92 6.25
C LEU A 288 5.67 8.40 5.51
N THR A 289 5.66 9.65 5.02
CA THR A 289 6.92 10.34 4.72
C THR A 289 7.73 10.50 6.01
N LYS A 290 9.02 10.81 5.93
CA LYS A 290 9.78 11.05 7.16
C LYS A 290 9.36 12.35 7.87
N MET A 291 8.90 13.37 7.14
CA MET A 291 8.29 14.56 7.75
C MET A 291 6.98 14.21 8.48
N GLU A 292 6.08 13.45 7.85
CA GLU A 292 4.87 12.93 8.50
C GLU A 292 5.22 12.06 9.72
N SER A 293 6.25 11.21 9.62
CA SER A 293 6.74 10.39 10.74
C SER A 293 7.33 11.23 11.86
N HIS A 294 8.02 12.32 11.56
CA HIS A 294 8.57 13.25 12.54
C HIS A 294 7.43 13.96 13.29
N HIS A 295 6.47 14.53 12.55
CA HIS A 295 5.30 15.18 13.14
C HIS A 295 4.51 14.20 14.02
N PHE A 296 4.26 12.98 13.53
CA PHE A 296 3.61 11.94 14.33
C PHE A 296 4.39 11.62 15.61
N ARG A 297 5.72 11.49 15.56
CA ARG A 297 6.54 11.25 16.75
C ARG A 297 6.47 12.39 17.76
N GLN A 298 6.42 13.63 17.29
CA GLN A 298 6.27 14.78 18.17
C GLN A 298 4.95 14.72 18.93
N VAL A 299 3.83 14.44 18.25
CA VAL A 299 2.52 14.25 18.89
C VAL A 299 2.56 13.12 19.92
N ILE A 300 3.21 11.99 19.63
CA ILE A 300 3.35 10.89 20.59
C ILE A 300 4.21 11.29 21.80
N LYS A 301 5.26 12.09 21.63
CA LYS A 301 6.10 12.57 22.74
C LYS A 301 5.35 13.53 23.65
N GLU A 302 4.53 14.41 23.08
CA GLU A 302 3.70 15.35 23.83
C GLU A 302 2.55 14.63 24.54
N HIS A 303 2.05 13.52 23.98
CA HIS A 303 0.89 12.79 24.51
C HIS A 303 1.11 11.27 24.61
N PRO A 304 2.07 10.80 25.43
CA PRO A 304 2.48 9.40 25.45
C PRO A 304 1.38 8.43 25.91
N HIS A 305 0.43 8.92 26.70
CA HIS A 305 -0.65 8.12 27.30
C HIS A 305 -1.87 7.92 26.38
N MET A 306 -1.99 8.66 25.29
CA MET A 306 -3.15 8.55 24.41
C MET A 306 -3.21 7.21 23.67
N SER A 307 -4.39 6.62 23.59
CA SER A 307 -4.64 5.42 22.77
C SER A 307 -4.69 5.76 21.28
N ALA A 308 -4.47 4.78 20.40
CA ALA A 308 -4.62 5.00 18.96
C ALA A 308 -6.02 5.48 18.57
N ALA A 309 -7.08 5.01 19.24
CA ALA A 309 -8.44 5.49 19.01
C ALA A 309 -8.55 7.00 19.27
N GLN A 310 -8.04 7.47 20.40
CA GLN A 310 -8.06 8.88 20.77
C GLN A 310 -7.20 9.73 19.82
N LEU A 311 -6.05 9.22 19.39
CA LEU A 311 -5.21 9.90 18.42
C LEU A 311 -5.92 10.08 17.06
N VAL A 312 -6.65 9.05 16.60
CA VAL A 312 -7.40 9.09 15.33
C VAL A 312 -8.67 9.94 15.42
N MET A 313 -9.40 9.89 16.53
CA MET A 313 -10.62 10.70 16.67
C MET A 313 -10.34 12.17 17.03
N GLY A 314 -9.14 12.47 17.50
CA GLY A 314 -8.80 13.76 18.09
C GLY A 314 -8.91 13.72 19.62
N ARG A 315 -8.09 14.52 20.30
CA ARG A 315 -8.10 14.60 21.76
C ARG A 315 -9.31 15.43 22.21
N PRO A 316 -10.14 14.98 23.16
CA PRO A 316 -11.13 15.85 23.78
C PRO A 316 -10.42 16.94 24.59
N GLY A 317 -10.67 18.20 24.25
CA GLY A 317 -10.24 19.39 24.96
C GLY A 317 -11.44 20.22 25.44
N ILE A 318 -11.18 21.23 26.27
CA ILE A 318 -12.22 22.14 26.82
C ILE A 318 -12.95 22.84 25.68
N ASP A 319 -12.23 23.21 24.62
CA ASP A 319 -12.76 23.90 23.44
C ASP A 319 -13.19 22.95 22.30
N GLY A 320 -13.27 21.64 22.57
CA GLY A 320 -13.63 20.61 21.60
C GLY A 320 -12.49 19.65 21.25
N LEU A 321 -12.67 18.88 20.17
CA LEU A 321 -11.67 17.90 19.74
C LEU A 321 -10.46 18.62 19.13
N HIS A 322 -9.27 18.37 19.68
CA HIS A 322 -8.00 18.78 19.08
C HIS A 322 -7.69 17.97 17.83
N GLU A 323 -6.64 18.42 17.12
CA GLU A 323 -6.18 17.86 15.86
C GLU A 323 -5.95 16.33 15.94
N SER A 324 -6.60 15.62 15.02
CA SER A 324 -6.43 14.18 14.82
C SER A 324 -5.13 13.90 14.08
N VAL A 325 -4.44 12.80 14.42
CA VAL A 325 -3.25 12.38 13.64
C VAL A 325 -3.57 12.03 12.18
N ALA A 326 -4.85 11.88 11.83
CA ALA A 326 -5.30 11.70 10.45
C ALA A 326 -5.05 12.92 9.55
N THR A 327 -4.92 14.13 10.13
CA THR A 327 -4.56 15.35 9.37
C THR A 327 -3.11 15.31 8.91
N ILE A 328 -2.23 14.65 9.67
CA ILE A 328 -0.82 14.47 9.33
C ILE A 328 -0.69 13.61 8.07
N SER A 329 -1.44 12.51 7.99
CA SER A 329 -1.38 11.61 6.85
C SER A 329 -2.62 10.71 6.79
N PRO A 330 -3.20 10.48 5.59
CA PRO A 330 -4.34 9.56 5.43
C PRO A 330 -3.99 8.11 5.81
N VAL A 331 -2.69 7.78 5.87
CA VAL A 331 -2.21 6.47 6.36
C VAL A 331 -2.60 6.24 7.83
N LEU A 332 -2.77 7.31 8.60
CA LEU A 332 -3.06 7.29 10.04
C LEU A 332 -4.55 7.26 10.36
N LEU A 333 -5.45 7.23 9.36
CA LEU A 333 -6.87 6.94 9.58
C LEU A 333 -7.11 5.51 10.13
N ASN A 334 -6.12 4.62 9.99
CA ASN A 334 -6.21 3.25 10.45
C ASN A 334 -5.62 3.11 11.86
N MET A 335 -6.46 2.82 12.85
CA MET A 335 -6.05 2.67 14.25
C MET A 335 -4.92 1.66 14.45
N ALA A 336 -4.98 0.48 13.81
CA ALA A 336 -3.92 -0.52 13.92
C ALA A 336 -2.57 -0.01 13.37
N ARG A 337 -2.61 0.87 12.36
CA ARG A 337 -1.40 1.54 11.86
C ARG A 337 -0.86 2.57 12.85
N VAL A 338 -1.75 3.35 13.49
CA VAL A 338 -1.35 4.29 14.54
C VAL A 338 -0.71 3.57 15.72
N ASP A 339 -1.29 2.46 16.17
CA ASP A 339 -0.69 1.62 17.22
C ASP A 339 0.70 1.10 16.82
N HIS A 340 0.86 0.63 15.59
CA HIS A 340 2.14 0.15 15.07
C HIS A 340 3.20 1.26 15.06
N GLU A 341 2.87 2.44 14.52
CA GLU A 341 3.82 3.56 14.50
C GLU A 341 4.12 4.07 15.91
N ARG A 342 3.12 4.13 16.79
CA ARG A 342 3.30 4.51 18.20
C ARG A 342 4.27 3.57 18.92
N LYS A 343 4.11 2.25 18.75
CA LYS A 343 5.04 1.25 19.31
C LYS A 343 6.49 1.48 18.86
N LYS A 344 6.71 1.82 17.58
CA LYS A 344 8.07 2.13 17.09
C LYS A 344 8.72 3.33 17.77
N VAL A 345 7.93 4.29 18.25
CA VAL A 345 8.48 5.44 18.98
C VAL A 345 9.04 4.99 20.32
N PHE A 346 8.31 4.14 21.04
CA PHE A 346 8.71 3.63 22.35
C PHE A 346 9.82 2.58 22.29
N THR A 347 9.88 1.75 21.25
CA THR A 347 10.92 0.71 21.14
C THR A 347 12.26 1.22 20.59
N LYS A 348 12.29 2.42 20.01
CA LYS A 348 13.51 3.05 19.46
C LYS A 348 14.07 4.16 20.36
N SER A 349 13.48 4.37 21.53
CA SER A 349 14.02 5.22 22.60
C SER A 349 14.87 4.36 23.51
#